data_AF-A0AAV3QKU3-F1
#
_entry.id   AF-A0AAV3QKU3-F1
#
_cell.length_a   1.000
_cell.length_b   1.000
_cell.length_c   1.000
_cell.angle_alpha   90.00
_cell.angle_beta   90.00
_cell.angle_gamma   90.00
#
_symmetry.space_group_name_H-M   'P 1'
#
loop_
_entity.id
_entity.type
_entity.pdbx_description
1 polymer ?
#
loop_
_entity_poly.entity_id
_entity_poly.type
_entity_poly.pdbx_seq_one_letter_code
_entity_poly.pdbx_strand_id
1 'polypeptide(L)'
;MATIRNLKIKTSTCKRIVKELHSYEKEVEREAAKTSIMKSNGPDPYDLKQQENVLAESRMMIPDCHKRLEAALADLKGTLVELEESNQNEGPEIEEARSVIVEAEQVIETTDV
;
A
#
# COMPACT_ATOMS: atom_id res chain seq x y z
N MET A 1 -1.54 -18.89 -19.73
CA MET A 1 -0.14 -18.53 -20.06
C MET A 1 0.07 -17.08 -19.69
N ALA A 2 0.85 -16.86 -18.63
CA ALA A 2 1.46 -15.58 -18.36
C ALA A 2 2.23 -15.05 -19.57
N THR A 3 2.31 -13.71 -19.68
CA THR A 3 3.10 -13.03 -20.70
C THR A 3 3.82 -11.87 -20.04
N ILE A 4 4.96 -11.46 -20.61
CA ILE A 4 5.69 -10.25 -20.18
C ILE A 4 4.76 -9.02 -20.16
N ARG A 5 3.84 -8.89 -21.12
CA ARG A 5 2.83 -7.81 -21.11
C ARG A 5 1.94 -7.87 -19.87
N ASN A 6 1.46 -9.05 -19.50
CA ASN A 6 0.63 -9.23 -18.32
C ASN A 6 1.41 -8.91 -17.03
N LEU A 7 2.67 -9.37 -16.94
CA LEU A 7 3.56 -9.05 -15.85
C LEU A 7 3.68 -7.53 -15.65
N LYS A 8 3.96 -6.76 -16.71
CA LYS A 8 4.03 -5.29 -16.63
C LYS A 8 2.77 -4.64 -16.06
N ILE A 9 1.59 -5.14 -16.46
CA ILE A 9 0.31 -4.61 -15.98
C ILE A 9 0.14 -4.88 -14.48
N LYS A 10 0.47 -6.10 -14.02
CA LYS A 10 0.37 -6.47 -12.61
C LYS A 10 1.41 -5.74 -11.75
N THR A 11 2.64 -5.57 -12.26
CA THR A 11 3.69 -4.74 -11.65
C THR A 11 3.22 -3.29 -11.46
N SER A 12 2.66 -2.68 -12.51
CA SER A 12 2.08 -1.32 -12.46
C SER A 12 0.94 -1.21 -11.44
N THR A 13 0.07 -2.23 -11.39
CA THR A 13 -1.03 -2.29 -10.42
C THR A 13 -0.50 -2.31 -8.98
N CYS A 14 0.48 -3.16 -8.67
CA CYS A 14 1.12 -3.17 -7.34
C CYS A 14 1.74 -1.82 -7.00
N LYS A 15 2.55 -1.23 -7.90
CA LYS A 15 3.16 0.09 -7.70
C LYS A 15 2.13 1.17 -7.38
N ARG A 16 0.97 1.16 -8.06
CA ARG A 16 -0.10 2.13 -7.80
C ARG A 16 -0.67 1.94 -6.41
N ILE A 17 -0.98 0.70 -6.00
CA ILE A 17 -1.57 0.44 -4.70
C ILE A 17 -0.58 0.77 -3.57
N VAL A 18 0.72 0.49 -3.74
CA VAL A 18 1.76 0.93 -2.80
C VAL A 18 1.74 2.45 -2.62
N LYS A 19 1.61 3.22 -3.71
CA LYS A 19 1.51 4.69 -3.63
C LYS A 19 0.22 5.17 -2.97
N GLU A 20 -0.91 4.49 -3.23
CA GLU A 20 -2.20 4.77 -2.58
C GLU A 20 -2.08 4.58 -1.06
N LEU A 21 -1.52 3.45 -0.63
CA LEU A 21 -1.33 3.12 0.78
C LEU A 21 -0.46 4.16 1.49
N HIS A 22 0.71 4.50 0.93
CA HIS A 22 1.56 5.57 1.46
C HIS A 22 0.84 6.92 1.54
N SER A 23 -0.07 7.22 0.62
CA SER A 23 -0.85 8.46 0.66
C SER A 23 -1.85 8.45 1.83
N TYR A 24 -2.46 7.30 2.12
CA TYR A 24 -3.35 7.15 3.26
C TYR A 24 -2.60 7.18 4.59
N GLU A 25 -1.43 6.54 4.68
CA GLU A 25 -0.56 6.60 5.86
C GLU A 25 -0.13 8.04 6.16
N LYS A 26 0.29 8.80 5.15
CA LYS A 26 0.62 10.22 5.31
C LYS A 26 -0.58 11.06 5.79
N GLU A 27 -1.79 10.74 5.34
CA GLU A 27 -2.99 11.41 5.84
C GLU A 27 -3.21 11.10 7.32
N VAL A 28 -3.08 9.84 7.72
CA VAL A 28 -3.16 9.42 9.13
C VAL A 28 -2.11 10.14 9.97
N GLU A 29 -0.86 10.26 9.50
CA GLU A 29 0.19 11.00 10.20
C GLU A 29 -0.17 12.48 10.38
N ARG A 30 -0.66 13.14 9.33
CA ARG A 30 -1.08 14.55 9.38
C ARG A 30 -2.22 14.76 10.38
N GLU A 31 -3.26 13.94 10.29
CA GLU A 31 -4.42 14.07 11.17
C GLU A 31 -4.09 13.68 12.62
N ALA A 32 -3.17 12.73 12.83
CA ALA A 32 -2.67 12.38 14.16
C ALA A 32 -1.85 13.53 14.78
N ALA A 33 -0.95 14.14 14.01
CA ALA A 33 -0.16 15.30 14.44
C ALA A 33 -1.08 16.48 14.80
N LYS A 34 -2.06 16.78 13.95
CA LYS A 34 -3.06 17.82 14.20
C LYS A 34 -3.87 17.55 15.46
N THR A 35 -4.33 16.30 15.67
CA THR A 35 -5.04 15.88 16.88
C THR A 35 -4.18 16.08 18.13
N SER A 36 -2.90 15.71 18.09
CA SER A 36 -1.96 15.87 19.20
C SER A 36 -1.72 17.34 19.57
N ILE A 37 -1.55 18.20 18.56
CA ILE A 37 -1.42 19.65 18.74
C ILE A 37 -2.70 20.23 19.36
N MET A 38 -3.88 19.85 18.84
CA MET A 38 -5.16 20.29 19.40
C MET A 38 -5.28 19.91 20.87
N LYS A 39 -4.98 18.67 21.25
CA LYS A 39 -4.98 18.21 22.66
C LYS A 39 -4.09 19.06 23.56
N SER A 40 -2.93 19.46 23.07
CA SER A 40 -1.95 20.25 23.83
C SER A 40 -2.39 21.70 24.05
N ASN A 41 -3.26 22.24 23.20
CA ASN A 41 -3.71 23.62 23.25
C ASN A 41 -4.98 23.84 24.10
N GLY A 42 -5.50 22.79 24.76
CA GLY A 42 -6.73 22.87 25.55
C GLY A 42 -7.96 23.15 24.67
N PRO A 43 -8.28 22.27 23.71
CA PRO A 43 -9.32 22.52 22.74
C PRO A 43 -10.71 22.43 23.37
N ASP A 44 -11.71 23.02 22.73
CA ASP A 44 -13.09 22.70 23.05
C ASP A 44 -13.36 21.19 22.83
N PRO A 45 -14.10 20.50 23.72
CA PRO A 45 -14.35 19.07 23.59
C PRO A 45 -15.03 18.66 22.28
N TYR A 46 -15.88 19.52 21.72
CA TYR A 46 -16.57 19.25 20.45
C TYR A 46 -15.58 19.27 19.28
N ASP A 47 -14.72 20.28 19.22
CA ASP A 47 -13.70 20.42 18.19
C ASP A 47 -12.70 19.26 18.24
N LEU A 48 -12.28 18.85 19.44
CA LEU A 48 -11.41 17.69 19.61
C LEU A 48 -12.11 16.41 19.13
N LYS A 49 -13.38 16.21 19.48
CA LYS A 49 -14.12 15.03 19.06
C LYS A 49 -14.28 14.97 17.54
N GLN A 50 -14.54 16.11 16.90
CA GLN A 50 -14.60 16.19 15.45
C GLN A 50 -13.28 15.79 14.80
N GLN A 51 -12.16 16.32 15.31
CA GLN A 51 -10.84 15.99 14.80
C GLN A 51 -10.49 14.50 15.00
N GLU A 52 -10.89 13.90 16.12
CA GLU A 52 -10.72 12.46 16.35
C GLU A 52 -11.53 11.60 15.38
N ASN A 53 -12.73 12.05 14.98
CA ASN A 53 -13.52 11.36 13.96
C ASN A 53 -12.83 11.42 12.59
N VAL A 54 -12.26 12.58 12.21
CA VAL A 54 -11.48 12.73 10.97
C VAL A 54 -10.29 11.75 10.96
N LEU A 55 -9.52 11.70 12.06
CA LEU A 55 -8.42 10.75 12.20
C LEU A 55 -8.89 9.29 12.09
N ALA A 56 -10.03 8.95 12.69
CA ALA A 56 -10.60 7.62 12.59
C ALA A 56 -11.00 7.27 11.15
N GLU A 57 -11.63 8.19 10.43
CA GLU A 57 -12.00 8.03 9.01
C GLU A 57 -10.77 7.81 8.13
N SER A 58 -9.69 8.58 8.33
CA SER A 58 -8.43 8.38 7.60
C SER A 58 -7.84 6.99 7.86
N ARG A 59 -7.89 6.51 9.11
CA ARG A 59 -7.40 5.16 9.47
C ARG A 59 -8.23 4.04 8.86
N MET A 60 -9.54 4.22 8.72
CA MET A 60 -10.43 3.20 8.13
C MET A 60 -10.12 2.90 6.65
N MET A 61 -9.37 3.77 5.96
CA MET A 61 -8.98 3.55 4.56
C MET A 61 -7.82 2.57 4.39
N ILE A 62 -6.97 2.41 5.41
CA ILE A 62 -5.75 1.60 5.34
C ILE A 62 -6.05 0.11 5.14
N PRO A 63 -6.95 -0.54 5.93
CA PRO A 63 -7.14 -1.99 5.85
C PRO A 63 -7.60 -2.50 4.47
N ASP A 64 -8.51 -1.78 3.80
CA ASP A 64 -8.96 -2.17 2.45
C ASP A 64 -7.82 -2.02 1.42
N CYS A 65 -7.05 -0.94 1.52
CA CYS A 65 -5.91 -0.72 0.64
C CYS A 65 -4.85 -1.81 0.81
N HIS A 66 -4.61 -2.23 2.05
CA HIS A 66 -3.72 -3.31 2.41
C HIS A 66 -4.15 -4.64 1.80
N LYS A 67 -5.42 -5.02 1.99
CA LYS A 67 -6.00 -6.23 1.39
C LYS A 67 -5.92 -6.22 -0.15
N ARG A 68 -6.12 -5.05 -0.77
CA ARG A 68 -5.95 -4.89 -2.22
C ARG A 68 -4.48 -5.06 -2.65
N LEU A 69 -3.54 -4.60 -1.83
CA LEU A 69 -2.11 -4.77 -2.09
C LEU A 69 -1.71 -6.25 -2.00
N GLU A 70 -2.14 -6.96 -0.96
CA GLU A 70 -1.89 -8.40 -0.80
C GLU A 70 -2.41 -9.20 -2.00
N ALA A 71 -3.64 -8.91 -2.44
CA ALA A 71 -4.24 -9.57 -3.59
C ALA A 71 -3.46 -9.30 -4.89
N ALA A 72 -3.07 -8.04 -5.13
CA ALA A 72 -2.27 -7.67 -6.29
C ALA A 72 -0.87 -8.29 -6.25
N LEU A 73 -0.26 -8.38 -5.06
CA LEU A 73 1.04 -8.99 -4.84
C LEU A 73 1.00 -10.50 -5.12
N ALA A 74 -0.02 -11.20 -4.62
CA ALA A 74 -0.22 -12.63 -4.89
C ALA A 74 -0.37 -12.90 -6.39
N ASP A 75 -1.15 -12.08 -7.08
CA ASP A 75 -1.39 -12.16 -8.52
C ASP A 75 -0.10 -11.88 -9.35
N LEU A 76 0.69 -10.90 -8.93
CA LEU A 76 2.00 -10.60 -9.52
C LEU A 76 2.99 -11.76 -9.34
N LYS A 77 3.09 -12.30 -8.11
CA LYS A 77 3.95 -13.44 -7.79
C LYS A 77 3.57 -14.68 -8.61
N GLY A 78 2.28 -15.01 -8.69
CA GLY A 78 1.81 -16.14 -9.49
C GLY A 78 2.18 -16.00 -10.97
N THR A 79 2.04 -14.80 -11.53
CA THR A 79 2.43 -14.52 -12.92
C THR A 79 3.93 -14.64 -13.14
N LEU A 80 4.74 -14.22 -12.16
CA LEU A 80 6.19 -14.36 -12.22
C LEU A 80 6.61 -15.83 -12.23
N VAL A 81 6.00 -16.66 -11.37
CA VAL A 81 6.27 -18.10 -11.31
C VAL A 81 5.93 -18.79 -12.65
N GLU A 82 4.76 -18.50 -13.25
CA GLU A 82 4.40 -19.06 -14.56
C GLU A 82 5.42 -18.71 -15.67
N LEU A 83 6.00 -17.51 -15.62
CA LEU A 83 7.03 -17.08 -16.57
C LEU A 83 8.37 -17.79 -16.32
N GLU A 84 8.76 -17.95 -15.06
CA GLU A 84 9.96 -18.71 -14.67
C GLU A 84 9.87 -20.17 -15.12
N GLU A 85 8.72 -20.84 -14.92
CA GLU A 85 8.45 -22.19 -15.41
C GLU A 85 8.51 -22.30 -16.94
N SER A 86 8.26 -21.19 -17.64
CA SER A 86 8.35 -21.08 -19.10
C SER A 86 9.75 -20.66 -19.59
N ASN A 87 10.77 -20.65 -18.72
CA ASN A 87 12.12 -20.16 -18.99
C ASN A 87 12.18 -18.69 -19.46
N GLN A 88 11.24 -17.86 -19.01
CA GLN A 88 11.19 -16.41 -19.23
C GLN A 88 11.51 -15.66 -17.93
N ASN A 89 12.71 -15.88 -17.40
CA ASN A 89 13.14 -15.45 -16.07
C ASN A 89 14.12 -14.25 -16.07
N GLU A 90 14.46 -13.72 -17.25
CA GLU A 90 15.39 -12.61 -17.43
C GLU A 90 14.73 -11.44 -18.18
N GLY A 91 15.25 -10.24 -17.93
CA GLY A 91 14.82 -9.01 -18.61
C GLY A 91 14.35 -7.93 -17.63
N PRO A 92 14.27 -6.68 -18.11
CA PRO A 92 13.99 -5.53 -17.25
C PRO A 92 12.60 -5.61 -16.61
N GLU A 93 11.61 -6.18 -17.30
CA GLU A 93 10.28 -6.40 -16.72
C GLU A 93 10.27 -7.39 -15.54
N ILE A 94 11.13 -8.41 -15.58
CA ILE A 94 11.27 -9.40 -14.52
C ILE A 94 11.96 -8.78 -13.31
N GLU A 95 13.05 -8.05 -13.53
CA GLU A 95 13.78 -7.34 -12.48
C GLU A 95 12.89 -6.29 -11.80
N GLU A 96 12.11 -5.53 -12.58
CA GLU A 96 11.16 -4.56 -12.06
C GLU A 96 10.06 -5.24 -11.23
N ALA A 97 9.52 -6.36 -11.70
CA ALA A 97 8.53 -7.13 -10.95
C ALA A 97 9.08 -7.61 -9.60
N ARG A 98 10.30 -8.17 -9.57
CA ARG A 98 10.97 -8.60 -8.33
C ARG A 98 11.20 -7.43 -7.37
N SER A 99 11.66 -6.29 -7.87
CA SER A 99 11.85 -5.08 -7.05
C SER A 99 10.53 -4.62 -6.41
N VAL A 100 9.44 -4.64 -7.17
CA VAL A 100 8.11 -4.23 -6.65
C VAL A 100 7.56 -5.23 -5.65
N ILE A 101 7.81 -6.53 -5.85
CA ILE A 101 7.44 -7.56 -4.88
C ILE A 101 8.09 -7.26 -3.53
N VAL A 102 9.40 -7.00 -3.51
CA VAL A 102 10.13 -6.68 -2.28
C VAL A 102 9.60 -5.40 -1.64
N GLU A 103 9.37 -4.34 -2.41
CA GLU A 103 8.80 -3.08 -1.91
C GLU A 103 7.41 -3.31 -1.30
N ALA A 104 6.53 -4.04 -1.99
CA ALA A 104 5.18 -4.32 -1.51
C ALA A 104 5.18 -5.20 -0.24
N GLU A 105 6.06 -6.19 -0.15
CA GLU A 105 6.23 -7.02 1.06
C GLU A 105 6.67 -6.19 2.25
N GLN A 106 7.68 -5.31 2.07
CA GLN A 106 8.15 -4.42 3.14
C GLN A 106 7.03 -3.51 3.63
N VAL A 107 6.25 -2.94 2.71
CA VAL A 107 5.11 -2.08 3.05
C VAL A 107 4.06 -2.85 3.84
N ILE A 108 3.75 -4.10 3.45
CA ILE A 108 2.79 -4.94 4.17
C ILE A 108 3.27 -5.21 5.59
N GLU A 109 4.53 -5.64 5.76
CA GLU A 109 5.12 -5.94 7.07
C GLU A 109 5.12 -4.73 8.01
N THR A 110 5.29 -3.50 7.49
CA THR A 110 5.32 -2.28 8.31
C THR A 110 3.97 -1.81 8.80
N THR A 111 2.86 -2.14 8.13
CA THR A 111 1.51 -1.69 8.52
C THR A 111 0.81 -2.68 9.47
N ASP A 112 1.27 -3.93 9.56
CA ASP A 112 0.75 -4.96 10.47
C ASP A 112 1.18 -4.78 11.94
N VAL A 113 1.94 -3.72 12.26
CA VAL A 113 2.47 -3.38 13.60
C VAL A 113 1.77 -2.15 14.16
#